data_AF-A0A2D4JD28-F1
#
_entry.id   AF-A0A2D4JD28-F1
#
_cell.length_a   1.000
_cell.length_b   1.000
_cell.length_c   1.000
_cell.angle_alpha   90.00
_cell.angle_beta   90.00
_cell.angle_gamma   90.00
#
_symmetry.space_group_name_H-M   'P 1'
#
loop_
_entity.id
_entity.type
_entity.pdbx_description
1 polymer ?
#
loop_
_entity_poly.entity_id
_entity_poly.type
_entity_poly.pdbx_seq_one_letter_code
_entity_poly.pdbx_strand_id
1 'polypeptide(L)'
;QQSLRRGRRAAKLFLEPRWLSPGSPLQTLLRLLAGMSGALDFRLLSLLSLCLWRNSAFNLDVAEPVVKRGEKGSFFGFSVALHQQLNPQPIGWLLVGAPQATALPDQQAQRTGGLYACPLTYGTKGCERVPIDEGVDLQKESKENQWLGVTVNSQGPGGKIVTCAHLYETRNRVNDSLETRHVIGRCYVLSEGLRVADELDGGEWKFCQGREQGHERFGYCQQGLATGFTADRHYILFGAPGTYNWKGILFVTNIDSSDPDQLVYKTPDTSERVPGTVGDVAQNSYLG
;
A
#
# COMPACT_ATOMS: atom_id res chain seq x y z
N GLN A 1 27.00 4.48 -45.80
CA GLN A 1 26.05 5.54 -45.42
C GLN A 1 25.09 5.01 -44.35
N GLN A 2 24.93 5.80 -43.29
CA GLN A 2 24.08 5.73 -42.08
C GLN A 2 22.87 4.76 -42.13
N SER A 3 22.66 3.87 -41.14
CA SER A 3 22.27 4.08 -39.72
C SER A 3 20.86 4.65 -39.53
N LEU A 4 19.94 3.86 -38.95
CA LEU A 4 19.19 4.16 -37.71
C LEU A 4 18.09 3.11 -37.44
N ARG A 5 18.42 2.09 -36.62
CA ARG A 5 17.43 1.34 -35.82
C ARG A 5 17.21 2.10 -34.51
N ARG A 6 16.02 2.64 -34.26
CA ARG A 6 15.62 3.17 -32.94
C ARG A 6 15.06 2.03 -32.09
N GLY A 7 15.89 1.51 -31.20
CA GLY A 7 15.47 0.64 -30.11
C GLY A 7 14.75 1.44 -29.03
N ARG A 8 13.55 0.98 -28.63
CA ARG A 8 12.84 1.45 -27.45
C ARG A 8 13.65 1.05 -26.21
N ARG A 9 14.15 2.03 -25.44
CA ARG A 9 14.70 1.80 -24.10
C ARG A 9 13.55 1.69 -23.11
N ALA A 10 13.24 0.47 -22.67
CA ALA A 10 12.56 0.27 -21.40
C ALA A 10 13.64 0.35 -20.31
N ALA A 11 13.51 1.30 -19.37
CA ALA A 11 14.33 1.33 -18.17
C ALA A 11 13.88 0.19 -17.24
N LYS A 12 14.48 -0.98 -17.43
CA LYS A 12 14.44 -2.08 -16.46
C LYS A 12 15.40 -1.71 -15.33
N LEU A 13 14.87 -1.23 -14.21
CA LEU A 13 15.62 -1.15 -12.95
C LEU A 13 15.78 -2.58 -12.41
N PHE A 14 16.66 -3.35 -13.04
CA PHE A 14 17.28 -4.50 -12.41
C PHE A 14 18.51 -3.97 -11.67
N LEU A 15 18.40 -3.84 -10.36
CA LEU A 15 19.57 -3.85 -9.49
C LEU A 15 20.16 -5.26 -9.56
N GLU A 16 21.01 -5.52 -10.55
CA GLU A 16 21.92 -6.66 -10.44
C GLU A 16 22.88 -6.40 -9.26
N PRO A 17 22.98 -7.32 -8.29
CA PRO A 17 24.01 -7.23 -7.27
C PRO A 17 25.38 -7.46 -7.92
N ARG A 18 26.10 -6.38 -8.27
CA ARG A 18 27.51 -6.42 -8.75
C ARG A 18 28.53 -6.82 -7.66
N TRP A 19 28.13 -7.54 -6.62
CA TRP A 19 29.04 -7.96 -5.54
C TRP A 19 30.01 -9.07 -5.97
N LEU A 20 29.78 -9.71 -7.13
CA LEU A 20 30.62 -10.80 -7.68
C LEU A 20 31.55 -10.35 -8.83
N SER A 21 31.57 -9.06 -9.17
CA SER A 21 32.48 -8.52 -10.20
C SER A 21 33.95 -8.60 -9.75
N PRO A 22 34.91 -8.86 -10.66
CA PRO A 22 36.33 -8.75 -10.35
C PRO A 22 36.66 -7.34 -9.82
N GLY A 23 37.10 -7.24 -8.57
CA GLY A 23 37.38 -5.95 -7.90
C GLY A 23 36.27 -5.42 -6.98
N SER A 24 35.24 -6.22 -6.68
CA SER A 24 34.23 -5.86 -5.68
C SER A 24 34.82 -5.80 -4.26
N PRO A 25 34.26 -4.97 -3.36
CA PRO A 25 34.71 -4.90 -1.97
C PRO A 25 34.62 -6.26 -1.24
N LEU A 26 33.73 -7.15 -1.69
CA LEU A 26 33.59 -8.51 -1.15
C LEU A 26 34.81 -9.39 -1.48
N GLN A 27 35.37 -9.28 -2.71
CA GLN A 27 36.58 -10.02 -3.09
C GLN A 27 37.82 -9.49 -2.36
N THR A 28 37.90 -8.18 -2.10
CA THR A 28 38.98 -7.59 -1.31
C THR A 28 38.90 -8.02 0.16
N LEU A 29 37.68 -8.12 0.73
CA LEU A 29 37.45 -8.63 2.08
C LEU A 29 37.83 -10.11 2.23
N LEU A 30 37.48 -10.95 1.24
CA LEU A 30 37.85 -12.37 1.19
C LEU A 30 39.36 -12.60 1.09
N ARG A 31 40.10 -11.73 0.39
CA ARG A 31 41.57 -11.78 0.33
C ARG A 31 42.24 -11.34 1.63
N LEU A 32 41.66 -10.39 2.35
CA LEU A 32 42.12 -9.96 3.68
C LEU A 32 41.90 -11.05 4.74
N LEU A 33 40.81 -11.82 4.63
CA LEU A 33 40.51 -12.94 5.54
C LEU A 33 41.49 -14.12 5.42
N ALA A 34 42.13 -14.31 4.26
CA ALA A 34 43.00 -15.46 4.00
C ALA A 34 44.41 -15.37 4.63
N GLY A 35 44.77 -14.24 5.26
CA GLY A 35 46.14 -13.98 5.73
C GLY A 35 46.31 -13.63 7.21
N MET A 36 45.28 -13.77 8.05
CA MET A 36 45.30 -13.19 9.41
C MET A 36 45.15 -14.25 10.51
N SER A 37 46.07 -14.26 11.47
CA SER A 37 46.17 -15.27 12.53
C SER A 37 46.04 -14.71 13.96
N GLY A 38 45.65 -13.43 14.11
CA GLY A 38 45.56 -12.75 15.42
C GLY A 38 44.14 -12.34 15.83
N ALA A 39 43.86 -12.35 17.15
CA ALA A 39 42.59 -11.86 17.71
C ALA A 39 42.36 -10.35 17.53
N LEU A 40 43.42 -9.57 17.31
CA LEU A 40 43.36 -8.14 16.98
C LEU A 40 42.76 -7.90 15.59
N ASP A 41 43.08 -8.80 14.66
CA ASP A 41 42.67 -8.73 13.26
C ASP A 41 41.16 -8.96 13.09
N PHE A 42 40.60 -9.88 13.89
CA PHE A 42 39.16 -10.15 13.92
C PHE A 42 38.32 -8.97 14.44
N ARG A 43 38.83 -8.22 15.44
CA ARG A 43 38.12 -7.02 15.94
C ARG A 43 38.14 -5.89 14.92
N LEU A 44 39.27 -5.70 14.23
CA LEU A 44 39.38 -4.70 13.18
C LEU A 44 38.49 -5.03 11.98
N LEU A 45 38.41 -6.30 11.59
CA LEU A 45 37.50 -6.76 10.53
C LEU A 45 36.02 -6.64 10.92
N SER A 46 35.68 -6.91 12.18
CA SER A 46 34.32 -6.71 12.71
C SER A 46 33.93 -5.22 12.67
N LEU A 47 34.83 -4.32 13.05
CA LEU A 47 34.64 -2.87 12.94
C LEU A 47 34.55 -2.40 11.48
N LEU A 48 35.40 -2.90 10.58
CA LEU A 48 35.31 -2.59 9.14
C LEU A 48 34.03 -3.12 8.50
N SER A 49 33.59 -4.32 8.89
CA SER A 49 32.32 -4.92 8.48
C SER A 49 31.14 -4.04 8.91
N LEU A 50 31.11 -3.58 10.16
CA LEU A 50 30.10 -2.63 10.67
C LEU A 50 30.12 -1.29 9.92
N CYS A 51 31.29 -0.81 9.49
CA CYS A 51 31.41 0.41 8.67
C CYS A 51 30.95 0.22 7.21
N LEU A 52 31.15 -0.96 6.63
CA LEU A 52 30.75 -1.31 5.26
C LEU A 52 29.27 -1.69 5.13
N TRP A 53 28.57 -1.89 6.25
CA TRP A 53 27.13 -2.18 6.30
C TRP A 53 26.24 -0.94 6.23
N ARG A 54 26.80 0.23 5.94
CA ARG A 54 26.02 1.35 5.41
C ARG A 54 25.80 1.11 3.93
N ASN A 55 24.81 0.28 3.60
CA ASN A 55 24.15 0.35 2.29
C ASN A 55 23.44 1.71 2.21
N SER A 56 24.23 2.74 1.88
CA SER A 56 23.73 4.09 1.69
C SER A 56 23.23 4.16 0.26
N ALA A 57 21.98 4.56 0.08
CA ALA A 57 21.55 5.10 -1.20
C ALA A 57 22.52 6.26 -1.53
N PHE A 58 23.43 6.03 -2.48
CA PHE A 58 24.57 6.93 -2.72
C PHE A 58 24.20 8.10 -3.64
N ASN A 59 23.07 8.00 -4.33
CA ASN A 59 22.60 8.95 -5.33
C ASN A 59 21.25 9.61 -4.97
N LEU A 60 20.83 9.52 -3.70
CA LEU A 60 19.71 10.32 -3.21
C LEU A 60 20.25 11.65 -2.69
N ASP A 61 19.74 12.75 -3.25
CA ASP A 61 20.05 14.08 -2.77
C ASP A 61 19.37 14.30 -1.40
N VAL A 62 20.20 14.55 -0.40
CA VAL A 62 19.78 14.85 0.98
C VAL A 62 19.94 16.34 1.32
N ALA A 63 20.57 17.12 0.43
CA ALA A 63 20.81 18.54 0.64
C ALA A 63 19.56 19.37 0.33
N GLU A 64 18.87 19.07 -0.78
CA GLU A 64 17.68 19.81 -1.23
C GLU A 64 16.45 18.90 -1.41
N PRO A 65 15.94 18.24 -0.35
CA PRO A 65 14.77 17.40 -0.45
C PRO A 65 13.48 18.23 -0.63
N VAL A 66 12.57 17.74 -1.46
CA VAL A 66 11.21 18.28 -1.54
C VAL A 66 10.41 17.79 -0.34
N VAL A 67 10.14 18.68 0.62
CA VAL A 67 9.41 18.35 1.85
C VAL A 67 7.96 18.82 1.76
N LYS A 68 7.01 17.89 1.86
CA LYS A 68 5.58 18.18 2.02
C LYS A 68 5.18 18.01 3.48
N ARG A 69 4.36 18.94 4.00
CA ARG A 69 3.92 18.94 5.41
C ARG A 69 2.40 18.92 5.46
N GLY A 70 1.84 18.01 6.25
CA GLY A 70 0.41 17.97 6.58
C GLY A 70 0.10 18.45 7.99
N GLU A 71 -1.16 18.31 8.39
CA GLU A 71 -1.65 18.70 9.70
C GLU A 71 -1.04 17.84 10.83
N LYS A 72 -0.72 18.47 11.97
CA LYS A 72 -0.14 17.76 13.12
C LYS A 72 -1.16 16.78 13.71
N GLY A 73 -0.72 15.54 13.95
CA GLY A 73 -1.58 14.50 14.53
C GLY A 73 -2.48 13.77 13.53
N SER A 74 -2.50 14.19 12.25
CA SER A 74 -3.27 13.53 11.18
C SER A 74 -2.64 12.24 10.66
N PHE A 75 -1.41 11.94 11.09
CA PHE A 75 -0.55 10.89 10.53
C PHE A 75 -0.30 11.07 9.03
N PHE A 76 -0.25 12.31 8.55
CA PHE A 76 0.16 12.63 7.19
C PHE A 76 1.52 12.00 6.86
N GLY A 77 1.55 11.17 5.82
CA GLY A 77 2.73 10.40 5.44
C GLY A 77 2.69 8.94 5.89
N PHE A 78 1.58 8.49 6.51
CA PHE A 78 1.41 7.09 6.90
C PHE A 78 1.53 6.13 5.71
N SER A 79 0.98 6.53 4.56
CA SER A 79 1.18 5.86 3.28
C SER A 79 1.46 6.89 2.18
N VAL A 80 2.25 6.50 1.18
CA VAL A 80 2.66 7.39 0.08
C VAL A 80 2.69 6.64 -1.24
N ALA A 81 2.31 7.32 -2.32
CA ALA A 81 2.45 6.81 -3.69
C ALA A 81 2.78 7.94 -4.66
N LEU A 82 3.58 7.63 -5.69
CA LEU A 82 3.76 8.52 -6.83
C LEU A 82 2.70 8.19 -7.88
N HIS A 83 2.09 9.23 -8.43
CA HIS A 83 1.12 9.10 -9.52
C HIS A 83 1.40 10.14 -10.60
N GLN A 84 1.06 9.80 -11.83
CA GLN A 84 1.15 10.70 -12.97
C GLN A 84 -0.17 10.69 -13.71
N GLN A 85 -0.89 11.79 -13.64
CA GLN A 85 -2.03 12.07 -14.50
C GLN A 85 -1.52 12.42 -15.89
N LEU A 86 -2.18 11.95 -16.94
CA LEU A 86 -1.83 12.24 -18.34
C LEU A 86 -2.86 13.16 -19.00
N ASN A 87 -4.13 13.04 -18.64
CA ASN A 87 -5.23 13.85 -19.21
C ASN A 87 -5.88 14.76 -18.14
N PRO A 88 -6.27 16.02 -18.47
CA PRO A 88 -6.11 16.69 -19.76
C PRO A 88 -4.68 17.17 -20.05
N GLN A 89 -3.81 17.21 -19.03
CA GLN A 89 -2.38 17.52 -19.17
C GLN A 89 -1.55 16.68 -18.19
N PRO A 90 -0.27 16.39 -18.52
CA PRO A 90 0.61 15.64 -17.63
C PRO A 90 0.90 16.38 -16.32
N ILE A 91 0.53 15.78 -15.19
CA ILE A 91 0.83 16.30 -13.84
C ILE A 91 1.35 15.16 -12.95
N GLY A 92 2.46 15.43 -12.26
CA GLY A 92 3.03 14.53 -11.27
C GLY A 92 2.52 14.83 -9.87
N TRP A 93 1.98 13.81 -9.21
CA TRP A 93 1.41 13.88 -7.87
C TRP A 93 2.20 13.00 -6.90
N LEU A 94 2.51 13.55 -5.73
CA LEU A 94 2.78 12.78 -4.53
C LEU A 94 1.47 12.63 -3.77
N LEU A 95 0.95 11.41 -3.74
CA LEU A 95 -0.23 11.06 -2.98
C LEU A 95 0.19 10.68 -1.57
N VAL A 96 -0.54 11.19 -0.57
CA VAL A 96 -0.20 11.01 0.84
C VAL A 96 -1.45 10.64 1.63
N GLY A 97 -1.42 9.48 2.27
CA GLY A 97 -2.44 9.07 3.23
C GLY A 97 -2.22 9.69 4.60
N ALA A 98 -3.32 10.10 5.24
CA ALA A 98 -3.34 10.67 6.59
C ALA A 98 -4.54 10.09 7.37
N PRO A 99 -4.41 8.87 7.92
CA PRO A 99 -5.54 8.11 8.49
C PRO A 99 -6.18 8.73 9.74
N GLN A 100 -5.54 9.73 10.35
CA GLN A 100 -6.04 10.45 11.52
C GLN A 100 -6.43 11.90 11.20
N ALA A 101 -6.51 12.27 9.92
CA ALA A 101 -6.99 13.58 9.49
C ALA A 101 -8.43 13.84 9.97
N THR A 102 -8.69 15.11 10.28
CA THR A 102 -10.00 15.61 10.73
C THR A 102 -11.08 15.30 9.71
N ALA A 103 -12.29 15.02 10.18
CA ALA A 103 -13.43 14.71 9.31
C ALA A 103 -13.80 15.85 8.34
N LEU A 104 -14.43 15.51 7.23
CA LEU A 104 -15.18 16.47 6.41
C LEU A 104 -16.46 16.90 7.17
N PRO A 105 -16.98 18.12 6.96
CA PRO A 105 -18.09 18.66 7.75
C PRO A 105 -19.38 17.82 7.76
N ASP A 106 -19.62 17.06 6.70
CA ASP A 106 -20.83 16.28 6.42
C ASP A 106 -20.74 14.81 6.86
N GLN A 107 -19.64 14.40 7.50
CA GLN A 107 -19.40 13.01 7.91
C GLN A 107 -19.83 12.69 9.35
N GLN A 108 -20.25 13.69 10.14
CA GLN A 108 -20.66 13.56 11.55
C GLN A 108 -19.66 12.75 12.42
N ALA A 109 -18.37 13.00 12.20
CA ALA A 109 -17.24 12.37 12.88
C ALA A 109 -16.20 13.43 13.28
N GLN A 110 -15.29 13.12 14.19
CA GLN A 110 -14.14 13.95 14.51
C GLN A 110 -12.95 13.61 13.60
N ARG A 111 -12.69 12.32 13.40
CA ARG A 111 -11.56 11.84 12.59
C ARG A 111 -12.01 10.75 11.65
N THR A 112 -11.88 10.98 10.35
CA THR A 112 -12.19 9.99 9.33
C THR A 112 -10.97 9.53 8.55
N GLY A 113 -9.86 10.29 8.63
CA GLY A 113 -8.71 10.13 7.77
C GLY A 113 -8.94 10.75 6.39
N GLY A 114 -7.90 10.78 5.57
CA GLY A 114 -8.01 11.33 4.23
C GLY A 114 -6.84 10.99 3.33
N LEU A 115 -7.08 11.21 2.04
CA LEU A 115 -6.06 11.21 1.00
C LEU A 115 -5.74 12.66 0.63
N TYR A 116 -4.46 12.97 0.50
CA TYR A 116 -3.97 14.27 0.05
C TYR A 116 -3.18 14.11 -1.24
N ALA A 117 -3.39 15.03 -2.18
CA ALA A 117 -2.63 15.12 -3.41
C ALA A 117 -1.72 16.35 -3.37
N CYS A 118 -0.41 16.12 -3.47
CA CYS A 118 0.60 17.17 -3.48
C CYS A 118 1.24 17.24 -4.87
N PRO A 119 1.24 18.39 -5.56
CA PRO A 119 1.96 18.50 -6.82
C PRO A 119 3.46 18.36 -6.56
N LEU A 120 4.17 17.69 -7.47
CA LEU A 120 5.64 17.50 -7.42
C LEU A 120 6.40 18.79 -7.79
N THR A 121 6.15 19.84 -7.03
CA THR A 121 6.83 21.15 -7.12
C THR A 121 7.67 21.38 -5.87
N TYR A 122 8.66 22.29 -5.96
CA TYR A 122 9.52 22.69 -4.84
C TYR A 122 8.76 23.39 -3.68
N GLY A 123 7.52 23.81 -3.91
CA GLY A 123 6.69 24.40 -2.86
C GLY A 123 6.36 23.41 -1.75
N THR A 124 6.53 23.81 -0.49
CA THR A 124 6.24 22.95 0.68
C THR A 124 4.76 22.91 1.05
N LYS A 125 3.98 23.88 0.54
CA LYS A 125 2.52 24.02 0.67
C LYS A 125 1.84 23.60 -0.64
N GLY A 126 0.54 23.33 -0.58
CA GLY A 126 -0.28 22.95 -1.76
C GLY A 126 -0.63 21.47 -1.84
N CYS A 127 -0.55 20.74 -0.73
CA CYS A 127 -1.21 19.45 -0.63
C CYS A 127 -2.70 19.67 -0.35
N GLU A 128 -3.55 19.22 -1.26
CA GLU A 128 -4.99 19.38 -1.15
C GLU A 128 -5.63 18.04 -0.77
N ARG A 129 -6.63 18.08 0.13
CA ARG A 129 -7.39 16.88 0.47
C ARG A 129 -8.26 16.52 -0.72
N VAL A 130 -8.14 15.27 -1.17
CA VAL A 130 -9.00 14.75 -2.24
C VAL A 130 -10.41 14.57 -1.65
N PRO A 131 -11.45 15.20 -2.22
CA PRO A 131 -12.81 15.11 -1.71
C PRO A 131 -13.40 13.75 -2.09
N ILE A 132 -13.21 12.78 -1.20
CA ILE A 132 -13.77 11.44 -1.29
C ILE A 132 -14.53 11.15 0.00
N ASP A 133 -15.49 10.23 -0.09
CA ASP A 133 -16.25 9.74 1.07
C ASP A 133 -17.14 10.80 1.75
N GLU A 134 -17.76 11.68 0.97
CA GLU A 134 -18.71 12.69 1.47
C GLU A 134 -19.99 12.09 2.06
N GLY A 135 -20.69 12.87 2.89
CA GLY A 135 -21.91 12.49 3.59
C GLY A 135 -21.73 11.45 4.69
N VAL A 136 -22.84 11.00 5.29
CA VAL A 136 -22.90 9.83 6.18
C VAL A 136 -24.36 9.38 6.35
N ASP A 137 -24.60 8.07 6.38
CA ASP A 137 -25.88 7.49 6.82
C ASP A 137 -25.70 6.84 8.20
N LEU A 138 -26.06 7.58 9.26
CA LEU A 138 -25.91 7.11 10.65
C LEU A 138 -26.71 5.85 10.98
N GLN A 139 -27.69 5.48 10.16
CA GLN A 139 -28.45 4.23 10.34
C GLN A 139 -27.71 3.00 9.78
N LYS A 140 -26.64 3.21 9.03
CA LYS A 140 -25.91 2.15 8.32
C LYS A 140 -24.41 2.14 8.56
N GLU A 141 -23.81 3.23 9.01
CA GLU A 141 -22.35 3.33 9.12
C GLU A 141 -21.87 4.29 10.20
N SER A 142 -20.59 4.14 10.53
CA SER A 142 -19.81 5.10 11.30
C SER A 142 -18.49 5.35 10.60
N LYS A 143 -18.20 6.62 10.32
CA LYS A 143 -16.92 7.04 9.72
C LYS A 143 -15.86 7.39 10.76
N GLU A 144 -16.24 7.46 12.04
CA GLU A 144 -15.33 7.76 13.14
C GLU A 144 -14.19 6.74 13.20
N ASN A 145 -12.95 7.22 13.15
CA ASN A 145 -11.71 6.44 13.15
C ASN A 145 -11.69 5.29 12.13
N GLN A 146 -12.26 5.50 10.94
CA GLN A 146 -12.21 4.49 9.86
C GLN A 146 -10.81 4.33 9.21
N TRP A 147 -9.89 5.28 9.47
CA TRP A 147 -8.52 5.29 8.96
C TRP A 147 -8.41 5.37 7.42
N LEU A 148 -9.16 6.27 6.80
CA LEU A 148 -9.03 6.53 5.37
C LEU A 148 -7.62 7.06 5.04
N GLY A 149 -6.95 6.43 4.08
CA GLY A 149 -5.54 6.73 3.76
C GLY A 149 -4.54 5.84 4.51
N VAL A 150 -4.98 4.75 5.16
CA VAL A 150 -4.07 3.72 5.72
C VAL A 150 -3.15 3.12 4.65
N THR A 151 -3.67 2.99 3.43
CA THR A 151 -2.91 2.55 2.26
C THR A 151 -3.29 3.42 1.08
N VAL A 152 -2.30 3.71 0.24
CA VAL A 152 -2.46 4.42 -1.03
C VAL A 152 -1.57 3.72 -2.04
N ASN A 153 -2.12 3.40 -3.21
CA ASN A 153 -1.36 2.82 -4.31
C ASN A 153 -1.79 3.39 -5.65
N SER A 154 -0.87 3.40 -6.61
CA SER A 154 -1.12 3.87 -7.97
C SER A 154 -0.89 2.75 -8.98
N GLN A 155 -1.77 2.65 -9.97
CA GLN A 155 -1.62 1.77 -11.13
C GLN A 155 -0.51 2.27 -12.09
N GLY A 156 0.03 3.46 -11.83
CA GLY A 156 1.08 4.11 -12.63
C GLY A 156 0.56 5.26 -13.49
N PRO A 157 1.35 5.72 -14.49
CA PRO A 157 0.98 6.86 -15.34
C PRO A 157 -0.31 6.62 -16.11
N GLY A 158 -1.25 7.57 -16.04
CA GLY A 158 -2.57 7.52 -16.67
C GLY A 158 -3.51 6.46 -16.09
N GLY A 159 -3.10 5.80 -15.01
CA GLY A 159 -3.87 4.73 -14.38
C GLY A 159 -4.73 5.21 -13.22
N LYS A 160 -5.41 4.26 -12.60
CA LYS A 160 -6.23 4.46 -11.40
C LYS A 160 -5.38 4.55 -10.14
N ILE A 161 -6.01 5.02 -9.06
CA ILE A 161 -5.44 5.08 -7.71
C ILE A 161 -6.38 4.33 -6.78
N VAL A 162 -5.82 3.62 -5.80
CA VAL A 162 -6.62 3.03 -4.73
C VAL A 162 -6.20 3.63 -3.39
N THR A 163 -7.18 3.93 -2.54
CA THR A 163 -6.95 4.22 -1.12
C THR A 163 -8.02 3.56 -0.27
N CYS A 164 -7.69 3.20 0.97
CA CYS A 164 -8.57 2.40 1.82
C CYS A 164 -8.76 2.97 3.22
N ALA A 165 -9.86 2.55 3.84
CA ALA A 165 -10.26 2.79 5.22
C ALA A 165 -10.58 1.42 5.86
N HIS A 166 -9.54 0.72 6.30
CA HIS A 166 -9.65 -0.65 6.82
C HIS A 166 -10.46 -0.78 8.12
N LEU A 167 -10.66 0.31 8.87
CA LEU A 167 -11.47 0.33 10.09
C LEU A 167 -12.89 0.88 9.85
N TYR A 168 -13.32 0.99 8.59
CA TYR A 168 -14.69 1.38 8.28
C TYR A 168 -15.70 0.41 8.90
N GLU A 169 -16.66 0.99 9.64
CA GLU A 169 -17.67 0.28 10.41
C GLU A 169 -19.04 0.42 9.74
N THR A 170 -19.68 -0.72 9.48
CA THR A 170 -21.10 -0.78 9.15
C THR A 170 -21.92 -1.10 10.39
N ARG A 171 -23.15 -0.58 10.41
CA ARG A 171 -24.11 -0.75 11.49
C ARG A 171 -25.42 -1.30 10.95
N ASN A 172 -26.05 -2.16 11.74
CA ASN A 172 -27.40 -2.65 11.49
C ASN A 172 -28.25 -2.45 12.74
N ARG A 173 -29.54 -2.11 12.53
CA ARG A 173 -30.51 -1.92 13.63
C ARG A 173 -30.03 -0.89 14.67
N VAL A 174 -29.57 0.25 14.18
CA VAL A 174 -29.06 1.34 15.04
C VAL A 174 -30.15 1.79 16.01
N ASN A 175 -29.79 1.95 17.28
CA ASN A 175 -30.72 2.25 18.39
C ASN A 175 -31.73 1.14 18.73
N ASP A 176 -31.50 -0.10 18.28
CA ASP A 176 -32.23 -1.29 18.73
C ASP A 176 -31.38 -2.11 19.74
N SER A 177 -32.03 -2.91 20.56
CA SER A 177 -31.43 -3.93 21.43
C SER A 177 -30.54 -4.95 20.70
N LEU A 178 -30.78 -5.15 19.40
CA LEU A 178 -30.03 -6.08 18.54
C LEU A 178 -29.11 -5.34 17.55
N GLU A 179 -28.64 -4.15 17.91
CA GLU A 179 -27.67 -3.40 17.10
C GLU A 179 -26.40 -4.24 16.89
N THR A 180 -25.96 -4.36 15.64
CA THR A 180 -24.67 -4.99 15.31
C THR A 180 -23.75 -4.00 14.61
N ARG A 181 -22.46 -4.13 14.89
CA ARG A 181 -21.38 -3.32 14.31
C ARG A 181 -20.32 -4.22 13.74
N HIS A 182 -19.91 -3.95 12.51
CA HIS A 182 -18.97 -4.78 11.77
C HIS A 182 -17.89 -3.91 11.15
N VAL A 183 -16.64 -4.18 11.49
CA VAL A 183 -15.47 -3.47 10.97
C VAL A 183 -15.00 -4.16 9.70
N ILE A 184 -15.78 -3.97 8.64
CA ILE A 184 -15.54 -4.66 7.37
C ILE A 184 -14.39 -4.03 6.60
N GLY A 185 -14.16 -2.72 6.75
CA GLY A 185 -13.24 -1.96 5.90
C GLY A 185 -13.84 -1.60 4.54
N ARG A 186 -13.24 -0.62 3.84
CA ARG A 186 -13.61 -0.24 2.47
C ARG A 186 -12.45 0.38 1.71
N CYS A 187 -12.56 0.44 0.39
CA CYS A 187 -11.60 1.15 -0.47
C CYS A 187 -12.29 2.01 -1.51
N TYR A 188 -11.59 3.03 -1.98
CA TYR A 188 -11.97 3.88 -3.09
C TYR A 188 -10.98 3.71 -4.22
N VAL A 189 -11.49 3.43 -5.41
CA VAL A 189 -10.70 3.48 -6.64
C VAL A 189 -11.03 4.78 -7.36
N LEU A 190 -10.01 5.58 -7.64
CA LEU A 190 -10.11 6.88 -8.29
C LEU A 190 -9.53 6.79 -9.70
N SER A 191 -10.07 7.58 -10.61
CA SER A 191 -9.50 7.84 -11.93
C SER A 191 -8.12 8.52 -11.85
N GLU A 192 -7.42 8.61 -12.98
CA GLU A 192 -6.15 9.35 -13.08
C GLU A 192 -6.25 10.81 -12.63
N GLY A 193 -7.46 11.39 -12.70
CA GLY A 193 -7.75 12.77 -12.30
C GLY A 193 -8.14 12.94 -10.84
N LEU A 194 -7.89 11.95 -9.97
CA LEU A 194 -8.20 11.99 -8.53
C LEU A 194 -9.70 12.09 -8.20
N ARG A 195 -10.57 11.70 -9.14
CA ARG A 195 -12.03 11.71 -8.96
C ARG A 195 -12.60 10.30 -9.02
N VAL A 196 -13.67 10.08 -8.25
CA VAL A 196 -14.59 8.97 -8.47
C VAL A 196 -15.37 9.30 -9.74
N ALA A 197 -15.09 8.58 -10.82
CA ALA A 197 -15.55 8.98 -12.15
C ALA A 197 -16.84 8.24 -12.57
N ASP A 198 -16.97 6.92 -12.32
CA ASP A 198 -18.16 6.08 -12.59
C ASP A 198 -18.01 4.66 -11.97
N GLU A 199 -19.09 3.87 -11.83
CA GLU A 199 -19.06 2.47 -11.32
C GLU A 199 -18.07 1.55 -12.07
N LEU A 200 -17.84 1.80 -13.36
CA LEU A 200 -16.90 1.05 -14.20
C LEU A 200 -15.46 1.62 -14.15
N ASP A 201 -15.29 2.87 -13.72
CA ASP A 201 -14.02 3.59 -13.77
C ASP A 201 -13.37 3.86 -12.39
N GLY A 202 -14.09 3.55 -11.32
CA GLY A 202 -13.63 3.70 -9.95
C GLY A 202 -14.78 4.13 -9.04
N GLY A 203 -14.93 3.41 -7.93
CA GLY A 203 -16.05 3.57 -7.00
C GLY A 203 -15.68 3.13 -5.60
N GLU A 204 -16.70 2.89 -4.79
CA GLU A 204 -16.55 2.32 -3.45
C GLU A 204 -16.50 0.78 -3.54
N TRP A 205 -15.43 0.18 -3.04
CA TRP A 205 -15.21 -1.26 -3.04
C TRP A 205 -15.37 -1.80 -1.63
N LYS A 206 -16.37 -2.68 -1.44
CA LYS A 206 -16.71 -3.32 -0.16
C LYS A 206 -17.00 -4.81 -0.37
N PHE A 207 -16.02 -5.57 -0.83
CA PHE A 207 -16.22 -7.00 -1.11
C PHE A 207 -16.64 -7.80 0.14
N CYS A 208 -16.35 -7.31 1.36
CA CYS A 208 -16.78 -7.96 2.60
C CYS A 208 -18.24 -7.66 2.99
N GLN A 209 -18.87 -6.66 2.37
CA GLN A 209 -20.29 -6.34 2.60
C GLN A 209 -21.21 -7.39 1.99
N GLY A 210 -22.34 -7.67 2.64
CA GLY A 210 -23.35 -8.62 2.16
C GLY A 210 -22.98 -10.10 2.33
N ARG A 211 -21.81 -10.40 2.90
CA ARG A 211 -21.39 -11.76 3.25
C ARG A 211 -21.81 -12.14 4.66
N GLU A 212 -21.64 -13.43 5.00
CA GLU A 212 -21.83 -13.92 6.37
C GLU A 212 -21.03 -13.06 7.37
N GLN A 213 -21.76 -12.51 8.33
CA GLN A 213 -21.20 -11.66 9.38
C GLN A 213 -20.59 -12.51 10.50
N GLY A 214 -19.95 -11.86 11.48
CA GLY A 214 -19.24 -12.54 12.56
C GLY A 214 -17.72 -12.59 12.34
N HIS A 215 -16.98 -12.87 13.41
CA HIS A 215 -15.51 -12.93 13.39
C HIS A 215 -14.99 -14.17 12.66
N GLU A 216 -15.79 -15.24 12.65
CA GLU A 216 -15.57 -16.49 11.96
C GLU A 216 -15.72 -16.38 10.42
N ARG A 217 -16.26 -15.26 9.94
CA ARG A 217 -16.46 -14.95 8.51
C ARG A 217 -15.94 -13.56 8.15
N PHE A 218 -16.81 -12.62 7.78
CA PHE A 218 -16.43 -11.33 7.18
C PHE A 218 -16.79 -10.11 8.03
N GLY A 219 -17.37 -10.27 9.22
CA GLY A 219 -17.80 -9.15 10.08
C GLY A 219 -16.66 -8.30 10.64
N TYR A 220 -15.43 -8.80 10.63
CA TYR A 220 -14.22 -8.08 11.02
C TYR A 220 -13.15 -8.12 9.92
N CYS A 221 -13.59 -8.20 8.67
CA CYS A 221 -12.71 -8.40 7.52
C CYS A 221 -11.53 -7.43 7.43
N GLN A 222 -11.71 -6.15 7.81
CA GLN A 222 -10.70 -5.10 7.70
C GLN A 222 -10.08 -5.00 6.29
N GLN A 223 -10.91 -5.10 5.24
CA GLN A 223 -10.41 -5.03 3.87
C GLN A 223 -9.67 -3.72 3.61
N GLY A 224 -8.58 -3.82 2.87
CA GLY A 224 -7.79 -2.66 2.47
C GLY A 224 -6.78 -2.21 3.51
N LEU A 225 -6.49 -3.04 4.54
CA LEU A 225 -5.28 -2.83 5.35
C LEU A 225 -4.01 -2.83 4.48
N ALA A 226 -4.03 -3.65 3.43
CA ALA A 226 -3.09 -3.60 2.33
C ALA A 226 -3.87 -3.69 1.02
N THR A 227 -3.42 -2.96 0.00
CA THR A 227 -3.98 -3.04 -1.36
C THR A 227 -2.88 -2.74 -2.36
N GLY A 228 -3.04 -3.14 -3.61
CA GLY A 228 -2.11 -2.82 -4.68
C GLY A 228 -2.61 -3.26 -6.04
N PHE A 229 -1.85 -2.89 -7.07
CA PHE A 229 -2.10 -3.32 -8.44
C PHE A 229 -1.03 -4.35 -8.86
N THR A 230 -1.41 -5.29 -9.72
CA THR A 230 -0.45 -6.22 -10.31
C THR A 230 0.50 -5.51 -11.28
N ALA A 231 1.65 -6.13 -11.56
CA ALA A 231 2.67 -5.54 -12.43
C ALA A 231 2.19 -5.31 -13.87
N ASP A 232 1.28 -6.14 -14.35
CA ASP A 232 0.60 -6.01 -15.65
C ASP A 232 -0.58 -5.03 -15.62
N ARG A 233 -0.91 -4.48 -14.44
CA ARG A 233 -1.92 -3.45 -14.20
C ARG A 233 -3.35 -3.85 -14.52
N HIS A 234 -3.66 -5.13 -14.68
CA HIS A 234 -5.03 -5.58 -14.95
C HIS A 234 -5.81 -5.94 -13.68
N TYR A 235 -5.11 -6.27 -12.60
CA TYR A 235 -5.73 -6.73 -11.36
C TYR A 235 -5.44 -5.81 -10.20
N ILE A 236 -6.43 -5.71 -9.31
CA ILE A 236 -6.34 -5.07 -8.01
C ILE A 236 -6.43 -6.13 -6.92
N LEU A 237 -5.66 -5.89 -5.86
CA LEU A 237 -5.47 -6.78 -4.73
C LEU A 237 -5.97 -6.09 -3.46
N PHE A 238 -6.66 -6.82 -2.60
CA PHE A 238 -7.10 -6.35 -1.28
C PHE A 238 -6.77 -7.39 -0.21
N GLY A 239 -5.95 -7.01 0.75
CA GLY A 239 -5.72 -7.78 1.96
C GLY A 239 -6.85 -7.55 2.97
N ALA A 240 -7.33 -8.64 3.57
CA ALA A 240 -8.39 -8.63 4.57
C ALA A 240 -8.04 -9.57 5.72
N PRO A 241 -7.22 -9.10 6.69
CA PRO A 241 -6.62 -9.96 7.71
C PRO A 241 -7.65 -10.51 8.70
N GLY A 242 -8.70 -9.76 9.04
CA GLY A 242 -9.65 -10.18 10.09
C GLY A 242 -10.74 -11.14 9.61
N THR A 243 -10.58 -11.73 8.42
CA THR A 243 -11.48 -12.78 7.93
C THR A 243 -11.14 -14.13 8.52
N TYR A 244 -12.16 -14.99 8.73
CA TYR A 244 -11.99 -16.36 9.22
C TYR A 244 -11.18 -16.46 10.52
N ASN A 245 -11.62 -15.80 11.60
CA ASN A 245 -10.90 -15.75 12.88
C ASN A 245 -9.46 -15.25 12.73
N TRP A 246 -9.29 -14.12 12.02
CA TRP A 246 -8.00 -13.50 11.77
C TRP A 246 -7.01 -14.34 10.95
N LYS A 247 -7.46 -15.43 10.33
CA LYS A 247 -6.66 -16.21 9.36
C LYS A 247 -6.27 -15.38 8.14
N GLY A 248 -7.17 -14.49 7.72
CA GLY A 248 -6.95 -13.54 6.64
C GLY A 248 -7.11 -14.13 5.24
N ILE A 249 -7.38 -13.25 4.28
CA ILE A 249 -7.41 -13.57 2.85
C ILE A 249 -6.78 -12.45 2.01
N LEU A 250 -6.39 -12.80 0.80
CA LEU A 250 -6.08 -11.87 -0.28
C LEU A 250 -7.15 -12.03 -1.37
N PHE A 251 -7.92 -10.97 -1.58
CA PHE A 251 -8.93 -10.88 -2.63
C PHE A 251 -8.33 -10.22 -3.87
N VAL A 252 -8.50 -10.85 -5.04
CA VAL A 252 -7.94 -10.40 -6.31
C VAL A 252 -9.05 -10.36 -7.35
N THR A 253 -9.11 -9.28 -8.10
CA THR A 253 -10.13 -9.08 -9.12
C THR A 253 -9.62 -8.15 -10.21
N ASN A 254 -10.24 -8.23 -11.38
CA ASN A 254 -9.90 -7.39 -12.51
C ASN A 254 -10.45 -5.97 -12.30
N ILE A 255 -9.67 -4.96 -12.69
CA ILE A 255 -9.97 -3.55 -12.44
C ILE A 255 -11.14 -3.02 -13.28
N ASP A 256 -11.31 -3.56 -14.50
CA ASP A 256 -12.26 -3.09 -15.50
C ASP A 256 -13.52 -3.98 -15.59
N SER A 257 -13.62 -5.00 -14.74
CA SER A 257 -14.65 -6.03 -14.80
C SER A 257 -15.62 -5.95 -13.63
N SER A 258 -16.91 -6.10 -13.93
CA SER A 258 -17.97 -6.37 -12.96
C SER A 258 -18.14 -7.86 -12.58
N ASP A 259 -17.13 -8.70 -12.90
CA ASP A 259 -16.85 -10.11 -12.49
C ASP A 259 -16.94 -11.18 -13.61
N PRO A 260 -15.92 -12.06 -13.79
CA PRO A 260 -16.00 -13.44 -13.26
C PRO A 260 -14.69 -14.06 -12.69
N ASP A 261 -13.55 -13.37 -12.71
CA ASP A 261 -12.25 -13.90 -12.23
C ASP A 261 -11.91 -13.41 -10.82
N GLN A 262 -12.86 -13.52 -9.88
CA GLN A 262 -12.60 -13.32 -8.46
C GLN A 262 -11.74 -14.47 -7.91
N LEU A 263 -10.45 -14.18 -7.73
CA LEU A 263 -9.52 -15.10 -7.11
C LEU A 263 -9.35 -14.75 -5.63
N VAL A 264 -9.71 -15.69 -4.77
CA VAL A 264 -9.52 -15.57 -3.32
C VAL A 264 -8.41 -16.51 -2.89
N TYR A 265 -7.28 -15.92 -2.47
CA TYR A 265 -6.20 -16.68 -1.86
C TYR A 265 -6.37 -16.65 -0.35
N LYS A 266 -6.28 -17.82 0.26
CA LYS A 266 -6.34 -17.99 1.72
C LYS A 266 -5.07 -18.67 2.18
N THR A 267 -4.69 -18.41 3.42
CA THR A 267 -3.69 -19.23 4.10
C THR A 267 -4.18 -20.69 4.09
N PRO A 268 -3.34 -21.69 3.78
CA PRO A 268 -3.71 -23.10 3.90
C PRO A 268 -4.12 -23.44 5.34
N ASP A 269 -4.94 -24.46 5.53
CA ASP A 269 -5.12 -25.03 6.87
C ASP A 269 -3.87 -25.79 7.30
N THR A 270 -3.60 -25.89 8.60
CA THR A 270 -2.42 -26.59 9.15
C THR A 270 -2.34 -28.06 8.73
N SER A 271 -3.47 -28.67 8.36
CA SER A 271 -3.55 -30.04 7.85
C SER A 271 -3.35 -30.15 6.34
N GLU A 272 -3.37 -29.04 5.61
CA GLU A 272 -3.31 -29.00 4.15
C GLU A 272 -1.86 -28.88 3.67
N ARG A 273 -1.38 -29.91 2.98
CA ARG A 273 -0.03 -29.90 2.38
C ARG A 273 -0.09 -29.18 1.03
N VAL A 274 0.46 -27.97 0.96
CA VAL A 274 0.58 -27.23 -0.31
C VAL A 274 1.79 -27.73 -1.10
N PRO A 275 1.64 -28.11 -2.39
CA PRO A 275 2.77 -28.47 -3.24
C PRO A 275 3.57 -27.20 -3.64
N GLY A 276 4.83 -27.08 -3.21
CA GLY A 276 5.71 -25.98 -3.62
C GLY A 276 6.83 -25.65 -2.63
N THR A 277 7.77 -24.78 -3.03
CA THR A 277 8.89 -24.29 -2.19
C THR A 277 8.50 -23.17 -1.23
N VAL A 278 7.28 -22.64 -1.35
CA VAL A 278 6.73 -21.65 -0.41
C VAL A 278 6.18 -22.43 0.77
N GLY A 279 7.06 -22.67 1.74
CA GLY A 279 6.72 -23.33 3.00
C GLY A 279 5.56 -22.63 3.70
N ASP A 280 4.74 -23.45 4.33
CA ASP A 280 3.66 -23.07 5.22
C ASP A 280 4.09 -21.96 6.20
N VAL A 281 3.43 -20.79 6.14
CA VAL A 281 3.67 -19.70 7.09
C VAL A 281 2.88 -19.92 8.39
N ALA A 282 2.04 -20.95 8.48
CA ALA A 282 0.96 -21.04 9.48
C ALA A 282 1.39 -21.46 10.89
N GLN A 283 2.62 -21.90 11.14
CA GLN A 283 2.96 -22.28 12.52
C GLN A 283 3.28 -21.09 13.45
N ASN A 284 3.59 -19.90 12.92
CA ASN A 284 3.91 -18.72 13.75
C ASN A 284 3.63 -17.35 13.07
N SER A 285 2.79 -17.28 12.04
CA SER A 285 2.47 -15.98 11.41
C SER A 285 1.46 -15.22 12.26
N TYR A 286 1.97 -14.51 13.27
CA TYR A 286 1.25 -13.47 14.00
C TYR A 286 1.08 -12.25 13.08
N LEU A 287 0.12 -12.33 12.15
CA LEU A 287 -0.68 -11.15 11.81
C LEU A 287 -1.90 -11.14 12.75
N GLY A 288 -1.62 -11.08 14.06
CA GLY A 288 -2.59 -11.16 15.15
C GLY A 288 -2.76 -12.55 15.70
#